data_AF-A0A2E7KXA0-F1
#
_entry.id   AF-A0A2E7KXA0-F1
#
_cell.length_a   1.000
_cell.length_b   1.000
_cell.length_c   1.000
_cell.angle_alpha   90.00
_cell.angle_beta   90.00
_cell.angle_gamma   90.00
#
_symmetry.space_group_name_H-M   'P 1'
#
loop_
_entity.id
_entity.type
_entity.pdbx_description
1 polymer ?
#
loop_
_entity_poly.entity_id
_entity_poly.type
_entity_poly.pdbx_seq_one_letter_code
_entity_poly.pdbx_strand_id
1 'polypeptide(L)'
;MIADYFWKVIFLVLLIIGLNYWFDWRDEVNSYNRHLNALAEILEKPTRKGDKACRTATFQSMFHLYKIEKVKGEKFGVRSVMDELLKENLINISLEERSLYVDVLRENYDNARDFGLFKNEQSLEALEEGRGTKLMAGPWRGETLQLGHFISPEINDTIQYHFVNRLILPETVKAAMEFADITKDVRDRADRMKRAKVLDVGSCDSIIRQYNTLRELSSRN
;
A
#
# COMPACT_ATOMS: atom_id res chain seq x y z
N MET A 1 59.50 19.73 -4.52
CA MET A 1 59.15 18.47 -5.20
C MET A 1 58.28 17.56 -4.33
N ILE A 2 58.68 17.23 -3.08
CA ILE A 2 57.89 16.38 -2.16
C ILE A 2 56.49 16.96 -1.83
N ALA A 3 56.38 18.26 -1.58
CA ALA A 3 55.09 18.92 -1.30
C ALA A 3 54.09 18.83 -2.46
N ASP A 4 54.57 18.80 -3.70
CA ASP A 4 53.72 18.74 -4.90
C ASP A 4 53.15 17.32 -5.12
N TYR A 5 53.91 16.29 -4.76
CA TYR A 5 53.42 14.91 -4.72
C TYR A 5 52.44 14.68 -3.56
N PHE A 6 52.69 15.29 -2.40
CA PHE A 6 51.80 15.20 -1.24
C PHE A 6 50.39 15.74 -1.56
N TRP A 7 50.29 16.93 -2.16
CA TRP A 7 48.99 17.50 -2.55
C TRP A 7 48.29 16.71 -3.66
N LYS A 8 49.04 16.14 -4.62
CA LYS A 8 48.47 15.26 -5.66
C LYS A 8 47.86 13.98 -5.06
N VAL A 9 48.52 13.38 -4.06
CA VAL A 9 48.00 12.21 -3.35
C VAL A 9 46.73 12.55 -2.57
N ILE A 10 46.72 13.66 -1.83
CA ILE A 10 45.52 14.12 -1.11
C ILE A 10 44.36 14.37 -2.07
N PHE A 11 44.63 15.05 -3.19
CA PHE A 11 43.60 15.32 -4.19
C PHE A 11 43.03 14.05 -4.80
N LEU A 12 43.87 13.05 -5.11
CA LEU A 12 43.42 11.75 -5.61
C LEU A 12 42.52 11.04 -4.60
N VAL A 13 42.89 11.05 -3.32
CA VAL A 13 42.09 10.45 -2.24
C VAL A 13 40.73 11.15 -2.11
N LEU A 14 40.71 12.48 -2.09
CA LEU A 14 39.47 13.26 -2.05
C LEU A 14 38.59 13.01 -3.27
N LEU A 15 39.19 12.87 -4.46
CA LEU A 15 38.47 12.60 -5.70
C LEU A 15 37.85 11.20 -5.69
N ILE A 16 38.56 10.19 -5.17
CA ILE A 16 38.01 8.83 -5.01
C ILE A 16 36.85 8.82 -4.01
N ILE A 17 37.00 9.48 -2.86
CA ILE A 17 35.94 9.59 -1.84
C ILE A 17 34.73 10.32 -2.43
N GLY A 18 34.96 11.44 -3.13
CA GLY A 18 33.90 12.21 -3.77
C GLY A 18 33.17 11.43 -4.86
N LEU A 19 33.89 10.65 -5.68
CA LEU A 19 33.29 9.79 -6.69
C LEU A 19 32.44 8.68 -6.05
N ASN A 20 32.95 8.00 -5.03
CA ASN A 20 32.19 6.95 -4.34
C ASN A 20 30.90 7.52 -3.74
N TYR A 21 31.00 8.65 -3.02
CA TYR A 21 29.83 9.32 -2.47
C TYR A 21 28.81 9.74 -3.55
N TRP A 22 29.30 10.22 -4.70
CA TRP A 22 28.43 10.58 -5.82
C TRP A 22 27.75 9.37 -6.46
N PHE A 23 28.46 8.26 -6.63
CA PHE A 23 27.87 7.02 -7.13
C PHE A 23 26.80 6.47 -6.18
N ASP A 24 27.09 6.41 -4.88
CA ASP A 24 26.15 5.96 -3.86
C ASP A 24 24.88 6.82 -3.87
N TRP A 25 25.03 8.15 -3.85
CA TRP A 25 23.91 9.09 -3.92
C TRP A 25 23.08 8.91 -5.21
N ARG A 26 23.75 8.76 -6.36
CA ARG A 26 23.08 8.57 -7.65
C ARG A 26 22.29 7.27 -7.67
N ASP A 27 22.84 6.20 -7.12
CA ASP A 27 22.21 4.88 -7.12
C ASP A 27 21.02 4.83 -6.15
N GLU A 28 21.10 5.52 -5.01
CA GLU A 28 19.95 5.73 -4.10
C GLU A 28 18.81 6.48 -4.77
N VAL A 29 19.10 7.61 -5.44
CA VAL A 29 18.10 8.41 -6.15
C VAL A 29 17.46 7.60 -7.28
N ASN A 30 18.25 6.84 -8.05
CA ASN A 30 17.75 6.00 -9.12
C ASN A 30 16.85 4.87 -8.59
N SER A 31 17.26 4.22 -7.49
CA SER A 31 16.47 3.17 -6.83
C SER A 31 15.14 3.72 -6.31
N TYR A 32 15.19 4.89 -5.66
CA TYR A 32 14.01 5.61 -5.18
C TYR A 32 13.03 5.92 -6.32
N ASN A 33 13.51 6.58 -7.38
CA ASN A 33 12.67 6.94 -8.52
C ASN A 33 12.08 5.70 -9.21
N ARG A 34 12.83 4.60 -9.31
CA ARG A 34 12.31 3.33 -9.84
C ARG A 34 11.13 2.82 -9.02
N HIS A 35 11.26 2.81 -7.69
CA HIS A 35 10.17 2.33 -6.82
C HIS A 35 8.98 3.29 -6.76
N LEU A 36 9.23 4.60 -6.85
CA LEU A 36 8.17 5.60 -6.96
C LEU A 36 7.37 5.43 -8.25
N ASN A 37 8.04 5.26 -9.39
CA ASN A 37 7.39 5.02 -10.69
C ASN A 37 6.65 3.68 -10.74
N ALA A 38 7.22 2.60 -10.18
CA ALA A 38 6.55 1.31 -10.11
C ALA A 38 5.28 1.36 -9.25
N LEU A 39 5.33 2.10 -8.12
CA LEU A 39 4.14 2.36 -7.32
C LEU A 39 3.12 3.19 -8.11
N ALA A 40 3.54 4.22 -8.84
CA ALA A 40 2.66 5.01 -9.70
C ALA A 40 1.92 4.14 -10.72
N GLU A 41 2.64 3.25 -11.42
CA GLU A 41 2.07 2.36 -12.43
C GLU A 41 0.98 1.44 -11.85
N ILE A 42 1.20 0.91 -10.64
CA ILE A 42 0.21 0.10 -9.92
C ILE A 42 -1.06 0.90 -9.61
N LEU A 43 -0.90 2.17 -9.23
CA LEU A 43 -2.00 3.03 -8.77
C LEU A 43 -2.74 3.75 -9.90
N GLU A 44 -2.09 4.03 -11.03
CA GLU A 44 -2.69 4.71 -12.19
C GLU A 44 -3.68 3.79 -12.93
N LYS A 45 -3.37 2.49 -12.97
CA LYS A 45 -4.22 1.45 -13.60
C LYS A 45 -4.60 0.40 -12.56
N PRO A 46 -5.38 0.76 -11.52
CA PRO A 46 -5.76 -0.18 -10.49
C PRO A 46 -6.45 -1.37 -11.16
N THR A 47 -5.91 -2.56 -10.92
CA THR A 47 -6.29 -3.78 -11.65
C THR A 47 -7.76 -4.12 -11.40
N ARG A 48 -8.63 -3.87 -12.39
CA ARG A 48 -10.04 -4.34 -12.37
C ARG A 48 -10.19 -5.81 -12.81
N LYS A 49 -9.07 -6.50 -13.03
CA LYS A 49 -8.99 -7.80 -13.71
C LYS A 49 -8.74 -8.93 -12.71
N GLY A 50 -9.75 -9.24 -11.91
CA GLY A 50 -9.75 -10.45 -11.07
C GLY A 50 -8.82 -10.41 -9.86
N ASP A 51 -9.06 -11.33 -8.94
CA ASP A 51 -8.43 -11.34 -7.61
C ASP A 51 -6.91 -11.47 -7.65
N LYS A 52 -6.38 -12.29 -8.57
CA LYS A 52 -4.94 -12.50 -8.73
C LYS A 52 -4.19 -11.19 -9.04
N ALA A 53 -4.73 -10.37 -9.95
CA ALA A 53 -4.08 -9.12 -10.35
C ALA A 53 -4.16 -8.07 -9.24
N CYS A 54 -5.28 -8.00 -8.50
CA CYS A 54 -5.41 -7.14 -7.33
C CYS A 54 -4.43 -7.54 -6.23
N ARG A 55 -4.24 -8.84 -6.02
CA ARG A 55 -3.29 -9.38 -5.03
C ARG A 55 -1.86 -9.01 -5.37
N THR A 56 -1.45 -9.25 -6.62
CA THR A 56 -0.12 -8.86 -7.09
C THR A 56 0.11 -7.37 -6.89
N ALA A 57 -0.81 -6.52 -7.35
CA ALA A 57 -0.74 -5.06 -7.18
C ALA A 57 -0.63 -4.64 -5.70
N THR A 58 -1.48 -5.20 -4.84
CA THR A 58 -1.48 -4.84 -3.41
C THR A 58 -0.18 -5.24 -2.74
N PHE A 59 0.31 -6.45 -2.95
CA PHE A 59 1.55 -6.92 -2.33
C PHE A 59 2.78 -6.17 -2.86
N GLN A 60 2.86 -5.93 -4.16
CA GLN A 60 3.94 -5.14 -4.75
C GLN A 60 3.92 -3.68 -4.27
N SER A 61 2.74 -3.09 -4.05
CA SER A 61 2.66 -1.75 -3.48
C SER A 61 3.29 -1.68 -2.09
N MET A 62 3.14 -2.73 -1.27
CA MET A 62 3.78 -2.80 0.06
C MET A 62 5.30 -2.94 -0.05
N PHE A 63 5.77 -3.76 -0.99
CA PHE A 63 7.19 -3.89 -1.28
C PHE A 63 7.82 -2.54 -1.72
N HIS A 64 7.19 -1.84 -2.67
CA HIS A 64 7.69 -0.54 -3.13
C HIS A 64 7.66 0.53 -2.04
N LEU A 65 6.61 0.58 -1.23
CA LEU A 65 6.56 1.47 -0.06
C LEU A 65 7.69 1.19 0.93
N TYR A 66 8.00 -0.08 1.20
CA TYR A 66 9.12 -0.45 2.07
C TYR A 66 10.48 -0.04 1.48
N LYS A 67 10.69 -0.22 0.16
CA LYS A 67 11.92 0.25 -0.49
C LYS A 67 12.03 1.77 -0.48
N ILE A 68 10.92 2.48 -0.62
CA ILE A 68 10.86 3.95 -0.47
C ILE A 68 11.19 4.37 0.97
N GLU A 69 10.63 3.70 1.98
CA GLU A 69 10.96 3.95 3.39
C GLU A 69 12.46 3.79 3.64
N LYS A 70 13.09 2.74 3.11
CA LYS A 70 14.54 2.50 3.27
C LYS A 70 15.41 3.66 2.81
N VAL A 71 14.98 4.39 1.77
CA VAL A 71 15.70 5.58 1.28
C VAL A 71 15.30 6.83 2.06
N LYS A 72 14.00 7.02 2.36
CA LYS A 72 13.50 8.24 3.03
C LYS A 72 13.77 8.29 4.54
N GLY A 73 13.94 7.14 5.20
CA GLY A 73 14.14 7.04 6.64
C GLY A 73 13.02 7.76 7.42
N GLU A 74 13.40 8.63 8.35
CA GLU A 74 12.47 9.37 9.23
C GLU A 74 11.48 10.28 8.48
N LYS A 75 11.78 10.67 7.24
CA LYS A 75 10.88 11.50 6.42
C LYS A 75 9.79 10.68 5.74
N PHE A 76 9.80 9.35 5.89
CA PHE A 76 8.82 8.49 5.27
C PHE A 76 7.42 8.68 5.86
N GLY A 77 6.45 8.73 4.96
CA GLY A 77 5.04 8.58 5.31
C GLY A 77 4.24 8.35 4.04
N VAL A 78 3.27 7.43 4.09
CA VAL A 78 2.45 7.05 2.93
C VAL A 78 1.79 8.28 2.28
N ARG A 79 1.30 9.22 3.09
CA ARG A 79 0.79 10.51 2.58
C ARG A 79 1.84 11.29 1.82
N SER A 80 3.06 11.45 2.35
CA SER A 80 4.14 12.16 1.66
C SER A 80 4.49 11.54 0.31
N VAL A 81 4.45 10.21 0.20
CA VAL A 81 4.68 9.49 -1.06
C VAL A 81 3.57 9.77 -2.05
N MET A 82 2.29 9.67 -1.63
CA MET A 82 1.15 9.98 -2.49
C MET A 82 1.15 11.44 -2.97
N ASP A 83 1.58 12.37 -2.11
CA ASP A 83 1.68 13.79 -2.42
C ASP A 83 2.74 14.05 -3.50
N GLU A 84 3.83 13.30 -3.46
CA GLU A 84 4.90 13.35 -4.45
C GLU A 84 4.47 12.76 -5.79
N LEU A 85 3.81 11.61 -5.80
CA LEU A 85 3.23 11.01 -7.02
C LEU A 85 2.32 11.98 -7.77
N LEU A 86 1.51 12.75 -7.04
CA LEU A 86 0.64 13.77 -7.61
C LEU A 86 1.41 15.00 -8.07
N LYS A 87 2.36 15.49 -7.26
CA LYS A 87 3.18 16.66 -7.59
C LYS A 87 4.01 16.44 -8.85
N GLU A 88 4.49 15.21 -9.05
CA GLU A 88 5.27 14.81 -10.23
C GLU A 88 4.39 14.40 -11.42
N ASN A 89 3.05 14.50 -11.30
CA ASN A 89 2.08 14.09 -12.31
C ASN A 89 2.22 12.62 -12.76
N LEU A 90 2.67 11.74 -11.86
CA LEU A 90 2.81 10.30 -12.13
C LEU A 90 1.46 9.56 -12.06
N ILE A 91 0.48 10.14 -11.37
CA ILE A 91 -0.89 9.64 -11.29
C ILE A 91 -1.88 10.81 -11.41
N ASN A 92 -3.07 10.53 -11.96
CA ASN A 92 -4.14 11.52 -12.08
C ASN A 92 -5.41 11.03 -11.35
N ILE A 93 -5.52 11.36 -10.07
CA ILE A 93 -6.65 10.99 -9.21
C ILE A 93 -7.25 12.23 -8.51
N SER A 94 -8.53 12.16 -8.17
CA SER A 94 -9.20 13.24 -7.43
C SER A 94 -8.68 13.38 -5.99
N LEU A 95 -8.97 14.50 -5.33
CA LEU A 95 -8.56 14.74 -3.94
C LEU A 95 -9.23 13.74 -2.98
N GLU A 96 -10.51 13.44 -3.22
CA GLU A 96 -11.29 12.48 -2.46
C GLU A 96 -10.73 11.07 -2.62
N GLU A 97 -10.38 10.69 -3.84
CA GLU A 97 -9.79 9.40 -4.17
C GLU A 97 -8.38 9.25 -3.58
N ARG A 98 -7.56 10.31 -3.62
CA ARG A 98 -6.24 10.35 -2.93
C ARG A 98 -6.38 9.97 -1.46
N SER A 99 -7.39 10.49 -0.76
CA SER A 99 -7.58 10.16 0.65
C SER A 99 -7.88 8.67 0.86
N LEU A 100 -8.59 8.02 -0.05
CA LEU A 100 -8.87 6.58 0.02
C LEU A 100 -7.61 5.75 -0.25
N TYR A 101 -6.83 6.12 -1.27
CA TYR A 101 -5.55 5.46 -1.55
C TYR A 101 -4.58 5.57 -0.37
N VAL A 102 -4.44 6.76 0.22
CA VAL A 102 -3.58 6.98 1.40
C VAL A 102 -3.99 6.07 2.54
N ASP A 103 -5.29 5.97 2.82
CA ASP A 103 -5.76 5.13 3.93
C ASP A 103 -5.50 3.66 3.69
N VAL A 104 -5.81 3.15 2.49
CA VAL A 104 -5.60 1.74 2.13
C VAL A 104 -4.12 1.37 2.10
N LEU A 105 -3.29 2.22 1.49
CA LEU A 105 -1.84 1.98 1.47
C LEU A 105 -1.26 2.01 2.89
N ARG A 106 -1.69 2.95 3.73
CA ARG A 106 -1.23 3.03 5.13
C ARG A 106 -1.64 1.80 5.91
N GLU A 107 -2.91 1.43 5.85
CA GLU A 107 -3.45 0.30 6.60
C GLU A 107 -2.79 -1.03 6.17
N ASN A 108 -2.64 -1.27 4.87
CA ASN A 108 -1.92 -2.44 4.37
C ASN A 108 -0.43 -2.41 4.76
N TYR A 109 0.19 -1.24 4.75
CA TYR A 109 1.61 -1.11 5.07
C TYR A 109 1.87 -1.34 6.57
N ASP A 110 1.02 -0.79 7.43
CA ASP A 110 1.04 -1.03 8.86
C ASP A 110 0.79 -2.51 9.16
N ASN A 111 -0.19 -3.14 8.52
CA ASN A 111 -0.43 -4.59 8.63
C ASN A 111 0.80 -5.40 8.19
N ALA A 112 1.42 -5.06 7.04
CA ALA A 112 2.61 -5.75 6.55
C ALA A 112 3.79 -5.66 7.53
N ARG A 113 3.96 -4.49 8.15
CA ARG A 113 4.96 -4.26 9.20
C ARG A 113 4.68 -5.09 10.45
N ASP A 114 3.43 -5.09 10.91
CA ASP A 114 3.01 -5.78 12.13
C ASP A 114 3.06 -7.31 11.99
N PHE A 115 2.74 -7.81 10.80
CA PHE A 115 2.91 -9.23 10.44
C PHE A 115 4.37 -9.62 10.17
N GLY A 116 5.31 -8.68 10.27
CA GLY A 116 6.74 -8.93 10.16
C GLY A 116 7.23 -9.22 8.74
N LEU A 117 6.47 -8.85 7.70
CA LEU A 117 6.80 -9.19 6.31
C LEU A 117 8.07 -8.51 5.81
N PHE A 118 8.45 -7.37 6.39
CA PHE A 118 9.65 -6.64 6.02
C PHE A 118 10.93 -7.14 6.71
N LYS A 119 10.81 -8.03 7.68
CA LYS A 119 11.93 -8.53 8.50
C LYS A 119 12.56 -9.81 7.94
N ASN A 120 11.91 -10.44 6.97
CA ASN A 120 12.32 -11.71 6.39
C ASN A 120 12.49 -11.58 4.87
N GLU A 121 13.61 -12.07 4.35
CA GLU A 121 13.95 -11.96 2.92
C GLU A 121 12.98 -12.73 2.03
N GLN A 122 12.56 -13.94 2.42
CA GLN A 122 11.58 -14.74 1.66
C GLN A 122 10.21 -14.04 1.62
N SER A 123 9.80 -13.39 2.72
CA SER A 123 8.56 -12.59 2.73
C SER A 123 8.69 -11.36 1.83
N LEU A 124 9.85 -10.70 1.81
CA LEU A 124 10.10 -9.56 0.92
C LEU A 124 10.11 -9.96 -0.56
N GLU A 125 10.78 -11.04 -0.92
CA GLU A 125 10.76 -11.61 -2.28
C GLU A 125 9.34 -11.98 -2.71
N ALA A 126 8.56 -12.59 -1.81
CA ALA A 126 7.17 -12.91 -2.09
C ALA A 126 6.32 -11.65 -2.34
N LEU A 127 6.53 -10.56 -1.59
CA LEU A 127 5.86 -9.29 -1.84
C LEU A 127 6.28 -8.66 -3.17
N GLU A 128 7.57 -8.71 -3.51
CA GLU A 128 8.11 -8.24 -4.80
C GLU A 128 7.49 -8.98 -6.00
N GLU A 129 7.34 -10.30 -5.88
CA GLU A 129 6.71 -11.13 -6.91
C GLU A 129 5.17 -11.09 -6.86
N GLY A 130 4.59 -10.41 -5.88
CA GLY A 130 3.14 -10.31 -5.70
C GLY A 130 2.47 -11.65 -5.33
N ARG A 131 3.17 -12.50 -4.58
CA ARG A 131 2.71 -13.81 -4.10
C ARG A 131 2.37 -13.78 -2.61
N GLY A 132 1.47 -14.69 -2.20
CA GLY A 132 1.19 -14.92 -0.79
C GLY A 132 2.41 -15.49 -0.06
N THR A 133 2.55 -15.16 1.21
CA THR A 133 3.62 -15.64 2.09
C THR A 133 3.07 -15.91 3.49
N LYS A 134 3.85 -16.53 4.36
CA LYS A 134 3.44 -16.76 5.75
C LYS A 134 3.70 -15.52 6.60
N LEU A 135 2.82 -15.29 7.57
CA LEU A 135 3.00 -14.22 8.56
C LEU A 135 4.14 -14.58 9.51
N MET A 136 5.04 -13.63 9.73
CA MET A 136 6.29 -13.84 10.46
C MET A 136 6.20 -13.40 11.93
N ALA A 137 5.23 -12.54 12.25
CA ALA A 137 5.02 -11.97 13.57
C ALA A 137 3.51 -11.75 13.84
N GLY A 138 3.19 -11.36 15.08
CA GLY A 138 1.83 -11.10 15.53
C GLY A 138 1.08 -12.37 15.98
N PRO A 139 -0.20 -12.23 16.37
CA PRO A 139 -1.00 -13.32 16.92
C PRO A 139 -1.35 -14.40 15.88
N TRP A 140 -1.29 -14.08 14.59
CA TRP A 140 -1.56 -15.00 13.48
C TRP A 140 -0.28 -15.55 12.82
N ARG A 141 0.86 -15.53 13.54
CA ARG A 141 2.13 -16.02 13.00
C ARG A 141 1.99 -17.45 12.47
N GLY A 142 2.50 -17.67 11.25
CA GLY A 142 2.43 -18.96 10.57
C GLY A 142 1.25 -19.13 9.62
N GLU A 143 0.22 -18.28 9.72
CA GLU A 143 -0.88 -18.24 8.76
C GLU A 143 -0.44 -17.69 7.40
N THR A 144 -1.24 -17.98 6.37
CA THR A 144 -1.03 -17.42 5.03
C THR A 144 -1.56 -15.99 4.97
N LEU A 145 -0.77 -15.08 4.40
CA LEU A 145 -1.23 -13.75 4.04
C LEU A 145 -2.21 -13.84 2.88
N GLN A 146 -3.42 -13.34 3.09
CA GLN A 146 -4.49 -13.32 2.10
C GLN A 146 -4.86 -11.88 1.73
N LEU A 147 -5.52 -11.76 0.57
CA LEU A 147 -6.19 -10.53 0.16
C LEU A 147 -7.69 -10.66 0.44
N GLY A 148 -8.22 -9.74 1.24
CA GLY A 148 -9.64 -9.59 1.48
C GLY A 148 -10.16 -8.23 1.01
N HIS A 149 -11.29 -7.82 1.58
CA HIS A 149 -12.01 -6.62 1.19
C HIS A 149 -12.42 -5.78 2.40
N PHE A 150 -12.53 -4.47 2.22
CA PHE A 150 -13.19 -3.63 3.23
C PHE A 150 -14.71 -3.78 3.19
N ILE A 151 -15.28 -3.80 1.99
CA ILE A 151 -16.69 -4.06 1.72
C ILE A 151 -16.76 -5.40 0.99
N SER A 152 -17.38 -6.38 1.63
CA SER A 152 -17.53 -7.74 1.10
C SER A 152 -18.24 -7.72 -0.26
N PRO A 153 -17.83 -8.55 -1.24
CA PRO A 153 -18.56 -8.74 -2.49
C PRO A 153 -20.02 -9.18 -2.30
N GLU A 154 -20.35 -9.83 -1.17
CA GLU A 154 -21.72 -10.19 -0.81
C GLU A 154 -22.59 -8.96 -0.50
N ILE A 155 -21.96 -7.89 0.01
CA ILE A 155 -22.61 -6.60 0.26
C ILE A 155 -22.64 -5.78 -1.02
N ASN A 156 -21.52 -5.72 -1.75
CA ASN A 156 -21.42 -5.04 -3.03
C ASN A 156 -20.30 -5.62 -3.92
N ASP A 157 -20.67 -6.13 -5.09
CA ASP A 157 -19.76 -6.79 -6.03
C ASP A 157 -19.07 -5.84 -7.02
N THR A 158 -19.59 -4.62 -7.19
CA THR A 158 -19.12 -3.66 -8.20
C THR A 158 -17.71 -3.13 -7.92
N ILE A 159 -17.36 -3.01 -6.63
CA ILE A 159 -16.06 -2.52 -6.17
C ILE A 159 -15.12 -3.63 -5.71
N GLN A 160 -15.49 -4.90 -5.90
CA GLN A 160 -14.71 -6.02 -5.38
C GLN A 160 -13.24 -5.95 -5.85
N TYR A 161 -12.98 -5.63 -7.12
CA TYR A 161 -11.62 -5.53 -7.67
C TYR A 161 -11.00 -4.13 -7.57
N HIS A 162 -11.65 -3.18 -6.91
CA HIS A 162 -11.10 -1.84 -6.78
C HIS A 162 -10.00 -1.82 -5.71
N PHE A 163 -8.84 -1.23 -6.02
CA PHE A 163 -7.68 -1.19 -5.12
C PHE A 163 -8.03 -0.62 -3.74
N VAL A 164 -8.81 0.47 -3.70
CA VAL A 164 -9.25 1.10 -2.44
C VAL A 164 -10.22 0.25 -1.60
N ASN A 165 -10.67 -0.90 -2.13
CA ASN A 165 -11.46 -1.88 -1.40
C ASN A 165 -10.63 -3.10 -0.98
N ARG A 166 -9.29 -3.10 -1.13
CA ARG A 166 -8.42 -4.25 -0.84
C ARG A 166 -7.64 -4.10 0.46
N LEU A 167 -7.67 -5.16 1.26
CA LEU A 167 -7.01 -5.25 2.56
C LEU A 167 -6.20 -6.55 2.66
N ILE A 168 -4.96 -6.46 3.11
CA ILE A 168 -4.13 -7.63 3.43
C ILE A 168 -4.42 -8.07 4.86
N LEU A 169 -4.59 -9.37 5.04
CA LEU A 169 -5.05 -9.92 6.31
C LEU A 169 -4.72 -11.42 6.43
N PRO A 170 -4.68 -11.96 7.66
CA PRO A 170 -4.51 -13.40 7.89
C PRO A 170 -5.66 -14.23 7.32
N GLU A 171 -5.37 -15.48 6.99
CA GLU A 171 -6.36 -16.41 6.42
C GLU A 171 -7.59 -16.60 7.31
N THR A 172 -7.41 -16.74 8.62
CA THR A 172 -8.53 -16.89 9.56
C THR A 172 -9.39 -15.63 9.66
N VAL A 173 -8.77 -14.45 9.62
CA VAL A 173 -9.47 -13.16 9.60
C VAL A 173 -10.25 -13.01 8.29
N LYS A 174 -9.70 -13.46 7.16
CA LYS A 174 -10.41 -13.44 5.88
C LYS A 174 -11.69 -14.22 5.96
N ALA A 175 -11.59 -15.46 6.45
CA ALA A 175 -12.73 -16.35 6.59
C ALA A 175 -13.79 -15.73 7.50
N ALA A 176 -13.39 -15.09 8.61
CA ALA A 176 -14.33 -14.39 9.48
C ALA A 176 -14.99 -13.18 8.79
N MET A 177 -14.25 -12.45 7.94
CA MET A 177 -14.76 -11.30 7.20
C MET A 177 -15.70 -11.67 6.05
N GLU A 178 -15.61 -12.88 5.49
CA GLU A 178 -16.58 -13.36 4.50
C GLU A 178 -18.00 -13.43 5.08
N PHE A 179 -18.13 -13.69 6.39
CA PHE A 179 -19.40 -13.66 7.10
C PHE A 179 -19.73 -12.30 7.74
N ALA A 180 -18.95 -11.26 7.50
CA ALA A 180 -19.09 -10.00 8.22
C ALA A 180 -20.33 -9.21 7.79
N ASP A 181 -21.12 -8.83 8.80
CA ASP A 181 -22.27 -7.94 8.70
C ASP A 181 -21.89 -6.52 8.24
N ILE A 182 -22.90 -5.75 7.83
CA ILE A 182 -22.77 -4.32 7.54
C ILE A 182 -22.55 -3.56 8.85
N THR A 183 -21.29 -3.23 9.13
CA THR A 183 -20.88 -2.43 10.29
C THR A 183 -20.95 -0.93 10.02
N LYS A 184 -20.80 -0.13 11.08
CA LYS A 184 -20.65 1.33 10.95
C LYS A 184 -19.44 1.71 10.09
N ASP A 185 -18.34 0.97 10.20
CA ASP A 185 -17.12 1.24 9.42
C ASP A 185 -17.33 0.95 7.93
N VAL A 186 -18.07 -0.13 7.59
CA VAL A 186 -18.49 -0.43 6.21
C VAL A 186 -19.35 0.71 5.65
N ARG A 187 -20.31 1.22 6.44
CA ARG A 187 -21.15 2.37 6.06
C ARG A 187 -20.32 3.64 5.83
N ASP A 188 -19.45 3.98 6.77
CA ASP A 188 -18.64 5.20 6.71
C ASP A 188 -17.66 5.16 5.54
N ARG A 189 -17.11 3.98 5.23
CA ARG A 189 -16.26 3.78 4.06
C ARG A 189 -17.04 3.83 2.74
N ALA A 190 -18.23 3.25 2.68
CA ALA A 190 -19.11 3.34 1.51
C ALA A 190 -19.44 4.81 1.16
N ASP A 191 -19.76 5.64 2.16
CA ASP A 191 -20.02 7.07 1.96
C ASP A 191 -18.80 7.83 1.41
N ARG A 192 -17.59 7.50 1.90
CA ARG A 192 -16.34 8.07 1.36
C ARG A 192 -16.06 7.61 -0.07
N MET A 193 -16.30 6.33 -0.38
CA MET A 193 -16.16 5.80 -1.75
C MET A 193 -17.16 6.43 -2.72
N LYS A 194 -18.39 6.72 -2.27
CA LYS A 194 -19.37 7.49 -3.04
C LYS A 194 -18.88 8.90 -3.35
N ARG A 195 -18.35 9.61 -2.35
CA ARG A 195 -17.79 10.97 -2.54
C ARG A 195 -16.62 10.98 -3.53
N ALA A 196 -15.80 9.92 -3.54
CA ALA A 196 -14.71 9.73 -4.50
C ALA A 196 -15.16 9.19 -5.87
N LYS A 197 -16.47 9.00 -6.11
CA LYS A 197 -17.03 8.40 -7.34
C LYS A 197 -16.51 6.99 -7.66
N VAL A 198 -16.02 6.27 -6.65
CA VAL A 198 -15.59 4.87 -6.75
C VAL A 198 -16.80 3.94 -6.62
N LEU A 199 -17.72 4.26 -5.70
CA LEU A 199 -18.97 3.55 -5.49
C LEU A 199 -20.13 4.36 -6.08
N ASP A 200 -21.01 3.71 -6.84
CA ASP A 200 -22.18 4.39 -7.37
C ASP A 200 -23.20 4.72 -6.26
N VAL A 201 -24.06 5.71 -6.53
CA VAL A 201 -25.03 6.21 -5.56
C VAL A 201 -26.00 5.12 -5.11
N GLY A 202 -26.48 4.28 -6.02
CA GLY A 202 -27.43 3.22 -5.71
C GLY A 202 -26.84 2.14 -4.81
N SER A 203 -25.61 1.72 -5.09
CA SER A 203 -24.85 0.80 -4.25
C SER A 203 -24.62 1.36 -2.85
N CYS A 204 -24.21 2.62 -2.73
CA CYS A 204 -24.01 3.26 -1.44
C CYS A 204 -25.32 3.35 -0.63
N ASP A 205 -26.42 3.75 -1.27
CA ASP A 205 -27.71 3.90 -0.62
C ASP A 205 -28.26 2.52 -0.16
N SER A 206 -27.98 1.45 -0.90
CA SER A 206 -28.27 0.06 -0.49
C SER A 206 -27.54 -0.31 0.80
N ILE A 207 -26.22 -0.07 0.87
CA ILE A 207 -25.40 -0.35 2.05
C ILE A 207 -25.92 0.43 3.27
N ILE A 208 -26.20 1.72 3.10
CA ILE A 208 -26.71 2.58 4.17
C ILE A 208 -28.08 2.09 4.66
N ARG A 209 -28.96 1.68 3.74
CA ARG A 209 -30.29 1.14 4.10
C ARG A 209 -30.16 -0.13 4.91
N GLN A 210 -29.35 -1.09 4.46
CA GLN A 210 -29.15 -2.35 5.17
C GLN A 210 -28.56 -2.12 6.58
N TYR A 211 -27.58 -1.21 6.71
CA TYR A 211 -27.04 -0.79 8.01
C TYR A 211 -28.14 -0.26 8.94
N ASN A 212 -28.97 0.67 8.45
CA ASN A 212 -30.04 1.27 9.25
C ASN A 212 -31.08 0.23 9.67
N THR A 213 -31.45 -0.69 8.78
CA THR A 213 -32.37 -1.80 9.09
C THR A 213 -31.81 -2.68 10.21
N LEU A 214 -30.55 -3.10 10.12
CA LEU A 214 -29.91 -3.92 11.17
C LEU A 214 -29.84 -3.18 12.51
N ARG A 215 -29.54 -1.88 12.48
CA ARG A 215 -29.51 -1.02 13.67
C ARG A 215 -30.90 -0.84 14.30
N GLU A 216 -31.93 -0.70 13.49
CA GLU A 216 -33.31 -0.62 13.98
C GLU A 216 -33.77 -1.95 14.58
N LEU A 217 -33.39 -3.08 13.98
CA LEU A 217 -33.68 -4.41 14.53
C LEU A 217 -32.95 -4.66 15.85
N SER A 218 -31.68 -4.24 15.96
CA SER A 218 -30.90 -4.42 17.19
C SER A 218 -31.32 -3.50 18.34
N SER A 219 -31.94 -2.35 18.04
CA SER A 219 -32.44 -1.42 19.06
C SER A 219 -33.87 -1.71 19.53
N ARG A 220 -34.56 -2.65 18.88
CA ARG A 220 -35.90 -3.13 19.28
C ARG A 220 -35.86 -4.35 20.21
N ASN A 221 -34.70 -4.98 20.38
CA ASN A 221 -34.43 -6.04 21.35
C ASN A 221 -33.70 -5.46 22.58
#